data_AF-A0A5R9NKF8-F1
#
_entry.id   AF-A0A5R9NKF8-F1
#
_cell.length_a   1.000
_cell.length_b   1.000
_cell.length_c   1.000
_cell.angle_alpha   90.00
_cell.angle_beta   90.00
_cell.angle_gamma   90.00
#
_symmetry.space_group_name_H-M   'P 1'
#
loop_
_entity.id
_entity.type
_entity.pdbx_description
1 polymer ?
#
loop_
_entity_poly.entity_id
_entity_poly.type
_entity_poly.pdbx_seq_one_letter_code
_entity_poly.pdbx_strand_id
1 'polypeptide(L)'
;MERKRNRGRIGCPMKILALCIGNPERLPGKSYKTGIFKRAVNGAVVIDAQGLVGDAICNRKHHGGVDQAVYVEGSLTLDWWASELGRPYEPGTFGENMVISGLDNRDVCVGDRFISGDLILEATACRIPCATFAARMSDPKFVKRYTVAARPGIYCRVIRGGVAEVGTPIEYQAFPGGKVTMPELMETFGRRLSEPDRTRYLAAPIHYKLRAILEAPR
;
A
#
# COMPACT_ATOMS: atom_id res chain seq x y z
N MET A 1 -38.04 0.24 11.96
CA MET A 1 -36.81 -0.10 12.71
C MET A 1 -35.66 0.60 12.02
N GLU A 2 -35.22 1.72 12.60
CA GLU A 2 -34.38 2.75 11.97
C GLU A 2 -32.99 2.29 11.56
N ARG A 3 -32.56 2.75 10.38
CA ARG A 3 -31.17 2.71 9.92
C ARG A 3 -30.31 3.51 10.91
N LYS A 4 -29.44 2.82 11.65
CA LYS A 4 -28.38 3.47 12.44
C LYS A 4 -27.50 4.27 11.48
N ARG A 5 -27.73 5.58 11.45
CA ARG A 5 -26.82 6.57 10.86
C ARG A 5 -25.48 6.42 11.58
N ASN A 6 -24.42 6.21 10.81
CA ASN A 6 -23.04 6.23 11.28
C ASN A 6 -22.69 7.65 11.75
N ARG A 7 -23.08 7.99 12.99
CA ARG A 7 -22.64 9.20 13.68
C ARG A 7 -21.48 8.81 14.59
N GLY A 8 -20.25 9.21 14.24
CA GLY A 8 -19.14 9.09 15.19
C GLY A 8 -17.72 9.05 14.66
N ARG A 9 -17.34 9.85 13.65
CA ARG A 9 -16.00 10.45 13.64
C ARG A 9 -16.17 11.88 13.14
N ILE A 10 -15.98 12.86 14.03
CA ILE A 10 -15.66 14.23 13.61
C ILE A 10 -14.23 14.12 13.06
N GLY A 11 -14.12 13.54 11.87
CA GLY A 11 -12.86 13.08 11.30
C GLY A 11 -12.17 14.26 10.66
N CYS A 12 -10.99 14.62 11.17
CA CYS A 12 -10.08 15.50 10.44
C CYS A 12 -9.98 14.97 9.00
N PRO A 13 -10.14 15.82 7.97
CA PRO A 13 -10.05 15.38 6.58
C PRO A 13 -8.71 14.66 6.36
N MET A 14 -8.75 13.55 5.59
CA MET A 14 -7.53 12.84 5.25
C MET A 14 -6.60 13.76 4.46
N LYS A 15 -5.29 13.62 4.67
CA LYS A 15 -4.26 14.38 3.98
C LYS A 15 -2.97 13.57 3.89
N ILE A 16 -2.08 14.00 3.01
CA ILE A 16 -0.73 13.46 2.89
C ILE A 16 0.07 13.90 4.13
N LEU A 17 0.63 12.95 4.89
CA LEU A 17 1.50 13.22 6.04
C LEU A 17 2.98 13.15 5.69
N ALA A 18 3.34 12.30 4.74
CA ALA A 18 4.71 12.15 4.28
C ALA A 18 4.74 11.66 2.85
N LEU A 19 5.77 12.10 2.12
CA LEU A 19 6.19 11.57 0.83
C LEU A 19 7.61 11.07 1.00
N CYS A 20 7.87 9.84 0.57
CA CYS A 20 9.14 9.17 0.81
C CYS A 20 9.69 8.56 -0.48
N ILE A 21 10.98 8.79 -0.72
CA ILE A 21 11.73 8.19 -1.82
C ILE A 21 12.95 7.47 -1.25
N GLY A 22 13.37 6.41 -1.91
CA GLY A 22 14.55 5.62 -1.57
C GLY A 22 15.61 5.73 -2.65
N ASN A 23 16.87 5.67 -2.24
CA ASN A 23 18.00 5.50 -3.14
C ASN A 23 18.39 4.01 -3.25
N PRO A 24 19.07 3.60 -4.34
CA PRO A 24 19.56 2.24 -4.46
C PRO A 24 20.69 1.95 -3.46
N GLU A 25 20.39 1.24 -2.37
CA GLU A 25 21.32 0.92 -1.30
C GLU A 25 21.54 -0.60 -1.15
N ARG A 26 22.73 -1.03 -0.72
CA ARG A 26 22.99 -2.45 -0.42
C ARG A 26 22.68 -2.73 1.05
N LEU A 27 21.91 -3.80 1.29
CA LEU A 27 21.77 -4.34 2.64
C LEU A 27 23.03 -5.10 3.05
N PRO A 28 23.46 -5.02 4.32
CA PRO A 28 24.52 -5.88 4.85
C PRO A 28 24.23 -7.36 4.55
N GLY A 29 25.21 -8.06 3.99
CA GLY A 29 25.09 -9.48 3.62
C GLY A 29 24.22 -9.77 2.39
N LYS A 30 23.82 -8.76 1.59
CA LYS A 30 23.14 -8.96 0.30
C LYS A 30 23.98 -8.43 -0.86
N SER A 31 24.02 -9.19 -1.96
CA SER A 31 24.74 -8.81 -3.19
C SER A 31 23.98 -7.81 -4.07
N TYR A 32 22.68 -7.68 -3.87
CA TYR A 32 21.80 -6.81 -4.65
C TYR A 32 21.47 -5.49 -3.92
N LYS A 33 21.13 -4.45 -4.69
CA LYS A 33 20.62 -3.17 -4.18
C LYS A 33 19.11 -3.22 -3.95
N THR A 34 18.62 -2.41 -3.03
CA THR A 34 17.21 -2.26 -2.68
C THR A 34 16.88 -0.79 -2.46
N GLY A 35 15.64 -0.39 -2.77
CA GLY A 35 15.09 0.93 -2.46
C GLY A 35 14.21 0.93 -1.19
N ILE A 36 14.34 -0.10 -0.34
CA ILE A 36 13.54 -0.25 0.88
C ILE A 36 13.82 0.83 1.93
N PHE A 37 14.99 1.47 1.86
CA PHE A 37 15.36 2.57 2.73
C PHE A 37 14.79 3.88 2.17
N LYS A 38 13.48 4.05 2.31
CA LYS A 38 12.83 5.31 1.96
C LYS A 38 12.98 6.30 3.10
N ARG A 39 13.08 7.57 2.73
CA ARG A 39 13.16 8.70 3.67
C ARG A 39 12.16 9.75 3.23
N ALA A 40 11.54 10.40 4.21
CA ALA A 40 10.68 11.55 3.94
C ALA A 40 11.46 12.63 3.19
N VAL A 41 10.83 13.23 2.19
CA VAL A 41 11.35 14.38 1.45
C VAL A 41 10.55 15.63 1.75
N ASN A 42 11.24 16.77 1.67
CA ASN A 42 10.62 18.08 1.80
C ASN A 42 10.22 18.60 0.42
N GLY A 43 9.07 19.26 0.35
CA GLY A 43 8.55 19.88 -0.87
C GLY A 43 7.69 18.95 -1.73
N ALA A 44 7.28 19.51 -2.85
CA ALA A 44 6.37 18.85 -3.79
C ALA A 44 7.07 17.75 -4.60
N VAL A 45 6.38 16.63 -4.84
CA VAL A 45 6.88 15.47 -5.58
C VAL A 45 5.98 15.20 -6.77
N VAL A 46 6.59 15.04 -7.95
CA VAL A 46 5.88 14.61 -9.16
C VAL A 46 5.62 13.11 -9.08
N ILE A 47 4.39 12.69 -9.36
CA ILE A 47 3.98 11.30 -9.42
C ILE A 47 3.40 11.01 -10.81
N ASP A 48 4.01 10.06 -11.52
CA ASP A 48 3.59 9.62 -12.84
C ASP A 48 3.16 8.14 -12.85
N ALA A 49 2.86 7.58 -14.03
CA ALA A 49 2.42 6.20 -14.17
C ALA A 49 3.40 5.13 -13.62
N GLN A 50 4.67 5.50 -13.40
CA GLN A 50 5.72 4.63 -12.87
C GLN A 50 5.98 4.84 -11.37
N GLY A 51 5.42 5.91 -10.76
CA GLY A 51 5.51 6.19 -9.34
C GLY A 51 6.04 7.59 -9.03
N LEU A 52 6.67 7.74 -7.86
CA LEU A 52 7.29 9.00 -7.44
C LEU A 52 8.58 9.22 -8.23
N VAL A 53 8.70 10.37 -8.90
CA VAL A 53 9.93 10.74 -9.62
C VAL A 53 11.10 10.82 -8.65
N GLY A 54 12.20 10.13 -8.98
CA GLY A 54 13.39 10.01 -8.13
C GLY A 54 13.40 8.80 -7.20
N ASP A 55 12.31 8.02 -7.12
CA ASP A 55 12.27 6.81 -6.29
C ASP A 55 12.96 5.61 -6.97
N ALA A 56 13.76 4.87 -6.21
CA ALA A 56 14.45 3.68 -6.70
C ALA A 56 13.64 2.39 -6.51
N ILE A 57 13.35 1.71 -7.62
CA ILE A 57 12.79 0.35 -7.63
C ILE A 57 13.80 -0.63 -8.23
N CYS A 58 14.54 -1.32 -7.36
CA CYS A 58 15.67 -2.17 -7.77
C CYS A 58 15.29 -3.58 -8.27
N ASN A 59 14.09 -4.07 -7.94
CA ASN A 59 13.62 -5.40 -8.37
C ASN A 59 12.26 -5.31 -9.06
N ARG A 60 12.28 -4.98 -10.36
CA ARG A 60 11.07 -4.80 -11.18
C ARG A 60 10.30 -6.09 -11.46
N LYS A 61 10.89 -7.27 -11.22
CA LYS A 61 10.20 -8.55 -11.34
C LYS A 61 9.12 -8.71 -10.26
N HIS A 62 9.41 -8.27 -9.04
CA HIS A 62 8.55 -8.50 -7.87
C HIS A 62 8.00 -7.22 -7.22
N HIS A 63 8.57 -6.06 -7.54
CA HIS A 63 8.22 -4.77 -6.95
C HIS A 63 8.07 -3.70 -8.03
N GLY A 64 7.14 -2.78 -7.84
CA GLY A 64 6.88 -1.69 -8.76
C GLY A 64 6.15 -2.12 -10.03
N GLY A 65 6.28 -1.29 -11.06
CA GLY A 65 5.45 -1.38 -12.26
C GLY A 65 4.11 -0.68 -12.06
N VAL A 66 3.31 -0.60 -13.12
CA VAL A 66 2.11 0.25 -13.18
C VAL A 66 1.08 -0.05 -12.07
N ASP A 67 0.98 -1.31 -11.63
CA ASP A 67 0.06 -1.73 -10.57
C ASP A 67 0.67 -1.68 -9.16
N GLN A 68 1.92 -1.25 -9.01
CA GLN A 68 2.58 -1.04 -7.72
C GLN A 68 3.40 0.27 -7.74
N ALA A 69 2.91 1.27 -8.46
CA ALA A 69 3.61 2.52 -8.72
C ALA A 69 3.80 3.34 -7.44
N VAL A 70 2.82 3.32 -6.53
CA VAL A 70 2.89 4.01 -5.23
C VAL A 70 2.56 3.02 -4.12
N TYR A 71 3.44 2.91 -3.13
CA TYR A 71 3.16 2.18 -1.89
C TYR A 71 2.65 3.16 -0.81
N VAL A 72 1.41 2.97 -0.37
CA VAL A 72 0.73 3.74 0.66
C VAL A 72 0.68 3.00 2.00
N GLU A 73 0.92 3.73 3.09
CA GLU A 73 0.57 3.35 4.46
C GLU A 73 -0.40 4.36 5.08
N GLY A 74 -1.32 3.86 5.90
CA GLY A 74 -2.22 4.68 6.70
C GLY A 74 -1.66 4.97 8.08
N SER A 75 -1.84 6.20 8.58
CA SER A 75 -1.28 6.61 9.87
C SER A 75 -1.78 5.76 11.03
N LEU A 76 -3.06 5.35 11.03
CA LEU A 76 -3.62 4.50 12.09
C LEU A 76 -2.99 3.10 12.10
N THR A 77 -2.54 2.62 10.92
CA THR A 77 -1.80 1.36 10.82
C THR A 77 -0.39 1.50 11.35
N LEU A 78 0.30 2.59 11.02
CA LEU A 78 1.63 2.88 11.55
C LEU A 78 1.62 3.11 13.07
N ASP A 79 0.62 3.81 13.61
CA ASP A 79 0.43 4.01 15.05
C ASP A 79 0.25 2.66 15.77
N TRP A 80 -0.57 1.77 15.20
CA TRP A 80 -0.74 0.42 15.73
C TRP A 80 0.58 -0.37 15.71
N TRP A 81 1.33 -0.31 14.61
CA TRP A 81 2.63 -0.97 14.51
C TRP A 81 3.65 -0.41 15.50
N ALA A 82 3.65 0.90 15.74
CA ALA A 82 4.51 1.52 16.73
C ALA A 82 4.21 1.01 18.15
N SER A 83 2.92 0.88 18.48
CA SER A 83 2.48 0.27 19.75
C SER A 83 2.87 -1.21 19.85
N GLU A 84 2.61 -2.00 18.80
CA GLU A 84 2.90 -3.45 18.75
C GLU A 84 4.41 -3.74 18.81
N LEU A 85 5.24 -2.82 18.32
CA LEU A 85 6.70 -2.97 18.28
C LEU A 85 7.40 -2.21 19.40
N GLY A 86 6.66 -1.50 20.25
CA GLY A 86 7.17 -0.76 21.40
C GLY A 86 8.11 0.40 21.04
N ARG A 87 8.04 0.92 19.81
CA ARG A 87 8.85 2.06 19.36
C ARG A 87 8.21 2.78 18.16
N PRO A 88 8.41 4.10 18.02
CA PRO A 88 7.97 4.82 16.83
C PRO A 88 8.79 4.39 15.60
N TYR A 89 8.22 4.61 14.42
CA TYR A 89 8.90 4.47 13.14
C TYR A 89 8.75 5.73 12.32
N GLU A 90 9.86 6.18 11.74
CA GLU A 90 9.86 7.27 10.79
C GLU A 90 9.13 6.86 9.50
N PRO A 91 8.40 7.78 8.85
CA PRO A 91 7.85 7.55 7.52
C PRO A 91 8.92 7.05 6.52
N GLY A 92 8.51 6.08 5.70
CA GLY A 92 9.36 5.37 4.74
C GLY A 92 10.02 4.12 5.32
N THR A 93 9.90 3.85 6.64
CA THR A 93 10.55 2.69 7.25
C THR A 93 10.00 1.36 6.75
N PHE A 94 8.70 1.29 6.44
CA PHE A 94 8.07 0.09 5.88
C PHE A 94 8.35 -0.04 4.38
N GLY A 95 8.97 0.98 3.78
CA GLY A 95 9.27 1.10 2.36
C GLY A 95 8.16 1.80 1.58
N GLU A 96 7.22 2.42 2.27
CA GLU A 96 6.11 3.18 1.72
C GLU A 96 6.57 4.50 1.10
N ASN A 97 5.93 4.89 0.00
CA ASN A 97 6.12 6.17 -0.66
C ASN A 97 5.25 7.28 -0.08
N MET A 98 4.10 6.94 0.51
CA MET A 98 3.13 7.93 0.97
C MET A 98 2.48 7.48 2.28
N VAL A 99 2.35 8.41 3.22
CA VAL A 99 1.57 8.20 4.45
C VAL A 99 0.30 9.04 4.40
N ILE A 100 -0.86 8.42 4.63
CA ILE A 100 -2.17 9.08 4.64
C ILE A 100 -2.72 9.17 6.06
N SER A 101 -3.11 10.35 6.51
CA SER A 101 -3.66 10.56 7.85
C SER A 101 -5.02 9.87 8.03
N GLY A 102 -5.25 9.25 9.19
CA GLY A 102 -6.58 8.75 9.57
C GLY A 102 -7.01 7.45 8.87
N LEU A 103 -6.12 6.84 8.09
CA LEU A 103 -6.37 5.61 7.35
C LEU A 103 -5.91 4.37 8.14
N ASP A 104 -6.78 3.36 8.26
CA ASP A 104 -6.42 1.99 8.64
C ASP A 104 -6.43 1.12 7.37
N ASN A 105 -5.30 0.48 7.05
CA ASN A 105 -5.15 -0.23 5.78
C ASN A 105 -6.11 -1.41 5.64
N ARG A 106 -6.63 -1.92 6.76
CA ARG A 106 -7.59 -3.04 6.76
C ARG A 106 -8.94 -2.66 6.15
N ASP A 107 -9.26 -1.37 6.17
CA ASP A 107 -10.53 -0.86 5.64
C ASP A 107 -10.47 -0.62 4.12
N VAL A 108 -9.27 -0.69 3.52
CA VAL A 108 -9.05 -0.44 2.09
C VAL A 108 -9.29 -1.71 1.27
N CYS A 109 -10.03 -1.52 0.18
CA CYS A 109 -10.36 -2.53 -0.82
C CYS A 109 -9.65 -2.24 -2.14
N VAL A 110 -9.43 -3.28 -2.93
CA VAL A 110 -9.01 -3.14 -4.33
C VAL A 110 -10.04 -2.29 -5.08
N GLY A 111 -9.54 -1.33 -5.86
CA GLY A 111 -10.32 -0.37 -6.63
C GLY A 111 -10.71 0.90 -5.88
N ASP A 112 -10.48 0.96 -4.57
CA ASP A 112 -10.63 2.21 -3.84
C ASP A 112 -9.64 3.25 -4.37
N ARG A 113 -10.06 4.50 -4.37
CA ARG A 113 -9.27 5.61 -4.89
C ARG A 113 -8.94 6.64 -3.83
N PHE A 114 -7.72 7.14 -3.90
CA PHE A 114 -7.23 8.29 -3.15
C PHE A 114 -6.98 9.43 -4.14
N ILE A 115 -7.71 10.53 -3.96
CA ILE A 115 -7.71 11.67 -4.88
C ILE A 115 -7.14 12.88 -4.15
N SER A 116 -6.11 13.50 -4.72
CA SER A 116 -5.44 14.68 -4.17
C SER A 116 -5.11 15.66 -5.28
N GLY A 117 -5.94 16.71 -5.43
CA GLY A 117 -5.88 17.59 -6.59
C GLY A 117 -6.06 16.81 -7.89
N ASP A 118 -5.08 16.87 -8.78
CA ASP A 118 -5.07 16.11 -10.05
C ASP A 118 -4.62 14.65 -9.89
N LEU A 119 -3.94 14.31 -8.80
CA LEU A 119 -3.44 12.96 -8.56
C LEU A 119 -4.59 12.02 -8.20
N ILE A 120 -4.70 10.92 -8.94
CA ILE A 120 -5.65 9.83 -8.63
C ILE A 120 -4.87 8.52 -8.53
N LEU A 121 -4.86 7.96 -7.32
CA LEU A 121 -4.31 6.63 -7.03
C LEU A 121 -5.46 5.64 -6.88
N GLU A 122 -5.30 4.42 -7.43
CA GLU A 122 -6.26 3.32 -7.26
C GLU A 122 -5.56 2.12 -6.64
N ALA A 123 -6.11 1.58 -5.56
CA ALA A 123 -5.55 0.43 -4.85
C ALA A 123 -5.69 -0.86 -5.67
N THR A 124 -4.62 -1.66 -5.76
CA THR A 124 -4.54 -2.81 -6.68
C THR A 124 -4.12 -4.11 -6.01
N ALA A 125 -3.28 -4.02 -4.98
CA ALA A 125 -2.68 -5.15 -4.29
C ALA A 125 -2.25 -4.78 -2.88
N CYS A 126 -2.12 -5.77 -2.02
CA CYS A 126 -1.52 -5.59 -0.71
C CYS A 126 0.01 -5.84 -0.74
N ARG A 127 0.71 -5.34 0.27
CA ARG A 127 2.13 -5.61 0.50
C ARG A 127 2.34 -7.02 1.06
N ILE A 128 2.90 -7.93 0.25
CA ILE A 128 3.25 -9.30 0.68
C ILE A 128 4.67 -9.37 1.28
N PRO A 129 4.86 -9.50 2.61
CA PRO A 129 6.16 -9.32 3.27
C PRO A 129 7.26 -10.22 2.69
N CYS A 130 8.50 -9.72 2.64
CA CYS A 130 9.64 -10.43 2.04
C CYS A 130 10.91 -10.34 2.92
N ALA A 131 11.94 -11.11 2.58
CA ALA A 131 13.20 -11.15 3.33
C ALA A 131 13.90 -9.78 3.43
N THR A 132 13.80 -8.94 2.40
CA THR A 132 14.32 -7.56 2.44
C THR A 132 13.62 -6.71 3.50
N PHE A 133 12.32 -6.92 3.69
CA PHE A 133 11.56 -6.20 4.70
C PHE A 133 11.91 -6.67 6.12
N ALA A 134 12.01 -7.97 6.35
CA ALA A 134 12.51 -8.50 7.63
C ALA A 134 13.92 -7.98 7.97
N ALA A 135 14.81 -7.94 6.98
CA ALA A 135 16.14 -7.35 7.16
C ALA A 135 16.07 -5.85 7.51
N ARG A 136 15.21 -5.07 6.83
CA ARG A 136 14.99 -3.65 7.16
C ARG A 136 14.49 -3.46 8.59
N MET A 137 13.56 -4.29 9.03
CA MET A 137 13.00 -4.23 10.38
C MET A 137 13.94 -4.79 11.46
N SER A 138 15.07 -5.39 11.05
CA SER A 138 16.02 -6.06 11.94
C SER A 138 15.37 -7.13 12.82
N ASP A 139 14.36 -7.83 12.27
CA ASP A 139 13.62 -8.89 12.95
C ASP A 139 13.41 -10.07 11.96
N PRO A 140 14.07 -11.23 12.15
CA PRO A 140 13.93 -12.37 11.25
C PRO A 140 12.53 -12.99 11.30
N LYS A 141 11.75 -12.76 12.36
CA LYS A 141 10.37 -13.22 12.50
C LYS A 141 9.36 -12.21 11.95
N PHE A 142 9.81 -11.05 11.45
CA PHE A 142 8.93 -9.96 11.05
C PHE A 142 7.95 -10.36 9.93
N VAL A 143 8.37 -11.20 8.96
CA VAL A 143 7.46 -11.73 7.94
C VAL A 143 6.26 -12.42 8.58
N LYS A 144 6.51 -13.31 9.55
CA LYS A 144 5.44 -14.03 10.26
C LYS A 144 4.57 -13.07 11.08
N ARG A 145 5.17 -12.14 11.83
CA ARG A 145 4.44 -11.14 12.62
C ARG A 145 3.53 -10.28 11.74
N TYR A 146 4.05 -9.82 10.60
CA TYR A 146 3.32 -9.01 9.64
C TYR A 146 2.14 -9.75 9.01
N THR A 147 2.34 -11.02 8.63
CA THR A 147 1.25 -11.88 8.13
C THR A 147 0.17 -12.12 9.19
N VAL A 148 0.57 -12.41 10.44
CA VAL A 148 -0.39 -12.63 11.55
C VAL A 148 -1.16 -11.36 11.89
N ALA A 149 -0.51 -10.19 11.86
CA ALA A 149 -1.15 -8.91 12.16
C ALA A 149 -2.25 -8.53 11.16
N ALA A 150 -2.22 -9.10 9.94
CA ALA A 150 -3.24 -8.88 8.92
C ALA A 150 -3.50 -7.38 8.61
N ARG A 151 -2.44 -6.56 8.68
CA ARG A 151 -2.45 -5.10 8.39
C ARG A 151 -1.48 -4.75 7.25
N PRO A 152 -1.65 -5.32 6.06
CA PRO A 152 -0.69 -5.07 4.99
C PRO A 152 -0.84 -3.66 4.43
N GLY A 153 0.29 -3.07 4.06
CA GLY A 153 0.39 -1.91 3.19
C GLY A 153 -0.35 -2.03 1.85
N ILE A 154 -0.62 -0.90 1.22
CA ILE A 154 -1.45 -0.79 0.01
C ILE A 154 -0.58 -0.39 -1.17
N TYR A 155 -0.54 -1.22 -2.21
CA TYR A 155 -0.01 -0.80 -3.51
C TYR A 155 -1.11 -0.17 -4.36
N CYS A 156 -0.76 0.92 -5.01
CA CYS A 156 -1.63 1.67 -5.90
C CYS A 156 -1.04 1.78 -7.30
N ARG A 157 -1.92 1.76 -8.31
CA ARG A 157 -1.64 2.29 -9.64
C ARG A 157 -1.95 3.78 -9.69
N VAL A 158 -1.33 4.49 -10.64
CA VAL A 158 -1.63 5.89 -10.91
C VAL A 158 -2.62 5.97 -12.07
N ILE A 159 -3.85 6.40 -11.79
CA ILE A 159 -4.90 6.62 -12.80
C ILE A 159 -4.67 7.95 -13.51
N ARG A 160 -4.31 8.98 -12.74
CA ARG A 160 -3.92 10.30 -13.24
C ARG A 160 -2.74 10.79 -12.41
N GLY A 161 -1.64 11.12 -13.09
CA GLY A 161 -0.45 11.67 -12.46
C GLY A 161 -0.66 13.12 -12.01
N GLY A 162 0.21 13.61 -11.15
CA GLY A 162 0.11 14.95 -10.59
C GLY A 162 1.26 15.29 -9.65
N VAL A 163 1.14 16.44 -9.01
CA VAL A 163 2.08 16.90 -8.00
C VAL A 163 1.47 16.66 -6.63
N ALA A 164 2.19 15.96 -5.76
CA ALA A 164 1.81 15.70 -4.39
C ALA A 164 2.65 16.54 -3.43
N GLU A 165 2.04 17.12 -2.40
CA GLU A 165 2.73 17.84 -1.35
C GLU A 165 2.20 17.42 0.03
N VAL A 166 3.07 17.39 1.04
CA VAL A 166 2.67 17.13 2.42
C VAL A 166 1.64 18.17 2.87
N GLY A 167 0.60 17.72 3.57
CA GLY A 167 -0.51 18.55 4.01
C GLY A 167 -1.67 18.63 3.02
N THR A 168 -1.47 18.21 1.76
CA THR A 168 -2.53 18.25 0.73
C THR A 168 -3.68 17.32 1.13
N PRO A 169 -4.94 17.77 1.07
CA PRO A 169 -6.11 16.93 1.34
C PRO A 169 -6.21 15.72 0.41
N ILE A 170 -6.81 14.66 0.93
CA ILE A 170 -7.15 13.44 0.20
C ILE A 170 -8.64 13.17 0.35
N GLU A 171 -9.33 13.07 -0.78
CA GLU A 171 -10.62 12.44 -0.86
C GLU A 171 -10.44 10.93 -1.05
N TYR A 172 -11.23 10.13 -0.32
CA TYR A 172 -11.28 8.69 -0.49
C TYR A 172 -12.61 8.29 -1.11
N GLN A 173 -12.52 7.53 -2.19
CA GLN A 173 -13.66 7.03 -2.94
C GLN A 173 -13.62 5.50 -2.94
N ALA A 174 -14.62 4.88 -2.31
CA ALA A 174 -14.72 3.43 -2.27
C ALA A 174 -15.08 2.86 -3.66
N PHE A 175 -14.54 1.68 -3.98
CA PHE A 175 -14.94 0.92 -5.15
C PHE A 175 -16.41 0.48 -5.04
N PRO A 176 -17.25 0.70 -6.07
CA PRO A 176 -18.68 0.36 -5.98
C PRO A 176 -18.96 -1.15 -6.10
N GLY A 177 -17.97 -1.96 -6.52
CA GLY A 177 -18.12 -3.40 -6.72
C GLY A 177 -17.95 -4.24 -5.46
N GLY A 178 -17.80 -5.56 -5.65
CA GLY A 178 -17.54 -6.50 -4.55
C GLY A 178 -16.23 -6.17 -3.85
N LYS A 179 -16.27 -6.05 -2.51
CA LYS A 179 -15.08 -5.74 -1.71
C LYS A 179 -14.06 -6.86 -1.79
N VAL A 180 -12.79 -6.51 -2.00
CA VAL A 180 -11.62 -7.39 -1.86
C VAL A 180 -10.61 -6.63 -1.01
N THR A 181 -10.48 -7.00 0.26
CA THR A 181 -9.72 -6.19 1.23
C THR A 181 -8.21 -6.49 1.16
N MET A 182 -7.37 -5.55 1.60
CA MET A 182 -5.92 -5.80 1.67
C MET A 182 -5.54 -6.99 2.56
N PRO A 183 -6.14 -7.18 3.76
CA PRO A 183 -5.91 -8.37 4.58
C PRO A 183 -6.29 -9.66 3.85
N GLU A 184 -7.43 -9.66 3.15
CA GLU A 184 -7.91 -10.82 2.41
C GLU A 184 -6.98 -11.19 1.24
N LEU A 185 -6.46 -10.21 0.49
CA LEU A 185 -5.43 -10.45 -0.53
C LEU A 185 -4.17 -11.10 0.06
N MET A 186 -3.78 -10.70 1.27
CA MET A 186 -2.61 -11.29 1.92
C MET A 186 -2.90 -12.72 2.40
N GLU A 187 -4.08 -12.96 2.96
CA GLU A 187 -4.50 -14.28 3.42
C GLU A 187 -4.57 -15.29 2.26
N THR A 188 -5.14 -14.86 1.13
CA THR A 188 -5.35 -15.69 -0.05
C THR A 188 -4.11 -15.80 -0.95
N PHE A 189 -3.03 -15.09 -0.65
CA PHE A 189 -1.84 -15.06 -1.47
C PHE A 189 -1.25 -16.47 -1.68
N GLY A 190 -1.12 -16.87 -2.94
CA GLY A 190 -0.60 -18.20 -3.33
C GLY A 190 -1.58 -19.36 -3.08
N ARG A 191 -2.81 -19.09 -2.64
CA ARG A 191 -3.86 -20.09 -2.44
C ARG A 191 -4.79 -20.17 -3.65
N ARG A 192 -5.44 -21.32 -3.81
CA ARG A 192 -6.53 -21.47 -4.78
C ARG A 192 -7.81 -20.84 -4.22
N LEU A 193 -8.40 -19.91 -4.97
CA LEU A 193 -9.67 -19.29 -4.62
C LEU A 193 -10.85 -20.21 -4.92
N SER A 194 -11.94 -20.04 -4.15
CA SER A 194 -13.26 -20.58 -4.49
C SER A 194 -13.78 -19.93 -5.80
N GLU A 195 -14.75 -20.55 -6.50
CA GLU A 195 -15.36 -19.89 -7.69
C GLU A 195 -16.02 -18.54 -7.37
N PRO A 196 -16.78 -18.38 -6.27
CA PRO A 196 -17.34 -17.09 -5.90
C PRO A 196 -16.26 -16.02 -5.68
N ASP A 197 -15.17 -16.36 -4.97
CA ASP A 197 -14.08 -15.42 -4.72
C ASP A 197 -13.32 -15.09 -6.00
N ARG A 198 -13.04 -16.09 -6.84
CA ARG A 198 -12.42 -15.88 -8.15
C ARG A 198 -13.24 -14.91 -9.01
N THR A 199 -14.56 -15.09 -9.06
CA THR A 199 -15.47 -14.21 -9.80
C THR A 199 -15.44 -12.79 -9.23
N ARG A 200 -15.52 -12.65 -7.90
CA ARG A 200 -15.43 -11.35 -7.22
C ARG A 200 -14.10 -10.64 -7.46
N TYR A 201 -12.98 -11.37 -7.44
CA TYR A 201 -11.64 -10.81 -7.67
C TYR A 201 -11.49 -10.34 -9.11
N LEU A 202 -11.96 -11.12 -10.08
CA LEU A 202 -11.89 -10.75 -11.50
C LEU A 202 -12.76 -9.52 -11.84
N ALA A 203 -13.83 -9.28 -11.08
CA ALA A 203 -14.68 -8.09 -11.20
C ALA A 203 -14.08 -6.81 -10.56
N ALA A 204 -13.10 -6.94 -9.67
CA ALA A 204 -12.38 -5.81 -9.08
C ALA A 204 -11.13 -5.44 -9.90
N PRO A 205 -10.61 -4.20 -9.84
CA PRO A 205 -9.41 -3.78 -10.57
C PRO A 205 -8.11 -4.26 -9.90
N ILE A 206 -8.04 -5.57 -9.62
CA ILE A 206 -6.88 -6.26 -9.05
C ILE A 206 -5.63 -6.09 -9.91
N HIS A 207 -4.48 -6.26 -9.26
CA HIS A 207 -3.18 -6.28 -9.92
C HIS A 207 -3.12 -7.26 -11.10
N TYR A 208 -2.55 -6.84 -12.24
CA TYR A 208 -2.55 -7.58 -13.51
C TYR A 208 -1.97 -9.00 -13.43
N LYS A 209 -0.88 -9.20 -12.66
CA LYS A 209 -0.34 -10.56 -12.39
C LYS A 209 -1.33 -11.47 -11.70
N LEU A 210 -2.07 -10.98 -10.70
CA LEU A 210 -3.10 -11.77 -10.03
C LEU A 210 -4.24 -12.10 -11.00
N ARG A 211 -4.68 -11.10 -11.78
CA ARG A 211 -5.68 -11.31 -12.84
C ARG A 211 -5.25 -12.42 -13.80
N ALA A 212 -4.04 -12.36 -14.34
CA ALA A 212 -3.51 -13.37 -15.25
C ALA A 212 -3.48 -14.78 -14.61
N ILE A 213 -3.09 -14.89 -13.34
CA ILE A 213 -3.13 -16.17 -12.60
C ILE A 213 -4.56 -16.70 -12.47
N LEU A 214 -5.53 -15.83 -12.18
CA LEU A 214 -6.93 -16.22 -12.02
C LEU A 214 -7.62 -16.54 -13.35
N GLU A 215 -7.21 -15.91 -14.45
CA GLU A 215 -7.74 -16.16 -15.80
C GLU A 215 -7.14 -17.42 -16.45
N ALA A 216 -5.96 -17.86 -16.01
CA ALA A 216 -5.30 -19.05 -16.55
C ALA A 216 -6.21 -20.30 -16.45
N PRO A 217 -6.18 -21.18 -17.48
CA PRO A 217 -6.86 -22.47 -17.43
C PRO A 217 -6.39 -23.28 -16.22
N ARG A 218 -7.32 -24.01 -15.60
CA ARG A 218 -7.02 -24.89 -14.47
C ARG A 218 -6.49 -26.24 -14.90
#